data_AF-A0A357AQ00-F1
#
_entry.id   AF-A0A357AQ00-F1
#
_cell.length_a   1.000
_cell.length_b   1.000
_cell.length_c   1.000
_cell.angle_alpha   90.00
_cell.angle_beta   90.00
_cell.angle_gamma   90.00
#
_symmetry.space_group_name_H-M   'P 1'
#
loop_
_entity.id
_entity.type
_entity.pdbx_description
1 polymer ?
#
loop_
_entity_poly.entity_id
_entity_poly.type
_entity_poly.pdbx_seq_one_letter_code
_entity_poly.pdbx_strand_id
1 'polypeptide(L)'
;LIQLYHPREVVIDGNGPGIGLLDAMALPSFDSKTGEQFPAYFAFNNDHHLPPEKKNESETPWPEYRAIIYDIKASSSNDDAIHSNFFSQINNGSVSFLANERVVKDKLLQTKKGKKMSLYDRRVFLLPYEMTSRLMDELNNLRLKPTGVQNQFKVERISRSIEKDRFSSLEYALYRIKYYEDQALRKAKKKNFGQYAFYSAKKRG
;
A
#
# COMPACT_ATOMS: atom_id res chain seq x y z
N LEU A 1 1.99 6.62 12.90
CA LEU A 1 1.07 6.07 11.86
C LEU A 1 0.65 4.63 12.19
N ILE A 2 1.58 3.71 12.45
CA ILE A 2 1.27 2.31 12.75
C ILE A 2 0.34 2.19 13.98
N GLN A 3 0.68 2.84 15.10
CA GLN A 3 -0.19 2.88 16.29
C GLN A 3 -1.55 3.56 16.04
N LEU A 4 -1.65 4.50 15.10
CA LEU A 4 -2.90 5.21 14.84
C LEU A 4 -3.88 4.34 14.06
N TYR A 5 -3.37 3.60 13.06
CA TYR A 5 -4.20 2.86 12.10
C TYR A 5 -4.23 1.35 12.32
N HIS A 6 -3.34 0.81 13.16
CA HIS A 6 -3.21 -0.63 13.42
C HIS A 6 -3.22 -1.47 12.12
N PRO A 7 -2.33 -1.17 11.15
CA PRO A 7 -2.35 -1.82 9.86
C PRO A 7 -1.99 -3.31 10.00
N ARG A 8 -2.61 -4.14 9.17
CA ARG A 8 -2.22 -5.55 9.03
C ARG A 8 -0.79 -5.70 8.49
N GLU A 9 -0.43 -4.85 7.53
CA GLU A 9 0.82 -4.87 6.81
C GLU A 9 1.22 -3.44 6.46
N VAL A 10 2.53 -3.15 6.49
CA VAL A 10 3.11 -1.87 6.07
C VAL A 10 4.07 -2.16 4.92
N VAL A 11 3.87 -1.51 3.77
CA VAL A 11 4.76 -1.70 2.62
C VAL A 11 5.82 -0.60 2.60
N ILE A 12 7.09 -0.99 2.50
CA ILE A 12 8.23 -0.08 2.38
C ILE A 12 9.02 -0.46 1.15
N ASP A 13 9.29 0.51 0.27
CA ASP A 13 10.24 0.32 -0.84
C ASP A 13 11.65 0.28 -0.28
N GLY A 14 12.25 -0.90 -0.21
CA GLY A 14 13.59 -1.10 0.34
C GLY A 14 14.71 -0.82 -0.64
N ASN A 15 14.46 -0.14 -1.77
CA ASN A 15 15.53 0.25 -2.67
C ASN A 15 16.19 1.58 -2.26
N GLY A 16 17.51 1.67 -2.45
CA GLY A 16 18.28 2.88 -2.20
C GLY A 16 18.13 3.38 -0.76
N PRO A 17 17.60 4.61 -0.52
CA PRO A 17 17.44 5.14 0.83
C PRO A 17 16.44 4.35 1.69
N GLY A 18 15.58 3.52 1.07
CA GLY A 18 14.62 2.68 1.76
C GLY A 18 15.24 1.66 2.72
N ILE A 19 16.46 1.20 2.44
CA ILE A 19 17.20 0.29 3.33
C ILE A 19 17.46 0.97 4.68
N GLY A 20 17.93 2.21 4.66
CA GLY A 20 18.18 2.96 5.90
C GLY A 20 16.90 3.22 6.71
N LEU A 21 15.75 3.32 6.03
CA LEU A 21 14.46 3.37 6.72
C LEU A 21 14.14 2.03 7.39
N LEU A 22 14.36 0.89 6.71
CA LEU A 22 14.18 -0.43 7.30
C LEU A 22 15.09 -0.66 8.52
N ASP A 23 16.37 -0.27 8.42
CA ASP A 23 17.32 -0.33 9.53
C ASP A 23 16.82 0.47 10.74
N ALA A 24 16.33 1.69 10.50
CA ALA A 24 15.78 2.55 11.55
C ALA A 24 14.50 1.98 12.17
N MET A 25 13.65 1.32 11.37
CA MET A 25 12.42 0.68 11.85
C MET A 25 12.70 -0.54 12.72
N ALA A 26 13.80 -1.25 12.47
CA ALA A 26 14.23 -2.41 13.26
C ALA A 26 14.78 -2.04 14.65
N LEU A 27 14.87 -0.74 14.97
CA LEU A 27 15.33 -0.22 16.25
C LEU A 27 14.19 0.48 17.00
N PRO A 28 14.10 0.35 18.34
CA PRO A 28 13.22 1.21 19.13
C PRO A 28 13.62 2.67 18.95
N SER A 29 12.62 3.55 18.80
CA SER A 29 12.82 4.99 18.64
C SER A 29 11.98 5.77 19.64
N PHE A 30 12.27 7.07 19.79
CA PHE A 30 11.59 7.94 20.75
C PHE A 30 11.13 9.23 20.07
N ASP A 31 9.92 9.67 20.40
CA ASP A 31 9.46 11.01 20.03
C ASP A 31 10.20 12.04 20.90
N SER A 32 10.93 12.96 20.26
CA SER A 32 11.71 13.99 20.96
C SER A 32 10.87 15.03 21.69
N LYS A 33 9.57 15.15 21.37
CA LYS A 33 8.65 16.12 21.98
C LYS A 33 7.81 15.50 23.07
N THR A 34 7.30 14.28 22.87
CA THR A 34 6.40 13.63 23.83
C THR A 34 7.14 12.66 24.76
N GLY A 35 8.36 12.24 24.41
CA GLY A 35 9.10 11.19 25.11
C GLY A 35 8.51 9.79 24.88
N GLU A 36 7.53 9.64 24.00
CA GLU A 36 6.90 8.36 23.71
C GLU A 36 7.88 7.41 23.04
N GLN A 37 7.97 6.18 23.54
CA GLN A 37 8.78 5.13 22.96
C GLN A 37 7.98 4.36 21.90
N PHE A 38 8.52 4.28 20.69
CA PHE A 38 8.01 3.44 19.63
C PHE A 38 8.78 2.12 19.58
N PRO A 39 8.08 0.97 19.50
CA PRO A 39 8.74 -0.32 19.40
C PRO A 39 9.40 -0.49 18.03
N ALA A 40 10.40 -1.38 17.96
CA ALA A 40 10.94 -1.86 16.71
C ALA A 40 9.88 -2.67 15.92
N TYR A 41 9.94 -2.55 14.60
CA TYR A 41 9.15 -3.30 13.64
C TYR A 41 10.08 -3.99 12.64
N PHE A 42 9.69 -5.19 12.24
CA PHE A 42 10.52 -6.08 11.42
C PHE A 42 9.87 -6.35 10.07
N ALA A 43 10.70 -6.67 9.07
CA ALA A 43 10.23 -7.09 7.76
C ALA A 43 10.13 -8.61 7.70
N PHE A 44 8.94 -9.13 7.39
CA PHE A 44 8.70 -10.58 7.41
C PHE A 44 9.17 -11.27 6.13
N ASN A 45 9.48 -10.52 5.08
CA ASN A 45 9.92 -11.01 3.76
C ASN A 45 11.34 -10.53 3.39
N ASN A 46 12.15 -10.18 4.39
CA ASN A 46 13.55 -9.83 4.19
C ASN A 46 14.40 -10.46 5.30
N ASP A 47 15.21 -11.45 4.94
CA ASP A 47 16.10 -12.17 5.83
C ASP A 47 16.97 -11.27 6.74
N HIS A 48 17.39 -10.09 6.27
CA HIS A 48 18.24 -9.18 7.05
C HIS A 48 17.47 -8.38 8.11
N HIS A 49 16.15 -8.32 8.00
CA HIS A 49 15.28 -7.54 8.88
C HIS A 49 14.20 -8.39 9.54
N LEU A 50 14.41 -9.71 9.61
CA LEU A 50 13.54 -10.62 10.34
C LEU A 50 13.60 -10.32 11.85
N PRO A 51 12.52 -10.60 12.59
CA PRO A 51 12.59 -10.58 14.03
C PRO A 51 13.57 -11.67 14.52
N PRO A 52 14.30 -11.46 15.63
CA PRO A 52 15.34 -12.38 16.11
C PRO A 52 14.89 -13.84 16.29
N GLU A 53 13.60 -14.07 16.53
CA GLU A 53 13.00 -15.37 16.74
C GLU A 53 12.74 -16.16 15.44
N LYS A 54 12.90 -15.52 14.27
CA LYS A 54 12.61 -16.11 12.96
C LYS A 54 13.88 -16.24 12.13
N LYS A 55 13.97 -17.35 11.39
CA LYS A 55 15.15 -17.69 10.59
C LYS A 55 14.91 -17.67 9.08
N ASN A 56 13.64 -17.70 8.67
CA ASN A 56 13.22 -17.75 7.28
C ASN A 56 12.13 -16.71 7.06
N GLU A 57 12.08 -16.16 5.86
CA GLU A 57 11.00 -15.31 5.39
C GLU A 57 9.62 -15.97 5.43
N SER A 58 8.60 -15.13 5.37
CA SER A 58 7.20 -15.49 5.34
C SER A 58 6.48 -14.77 4.22
N GLU A 59 5.40 -15.38 3.77
CA GLU A 59 4.45 -14.78 2.83
C GLU A 59 3.42 -13.86 3.54
N THR A 60 3.28 -14.02 4.85
CA THR A 60 2.29 -13.30 5.68
C THR A 60 2.94 -12.68 6.92
N PRO A 61 2.43 -11.54 7.41
CA PRO A 61 2.96 -10.87 8.58
C PRO A 61 2.79 -11.70 9.86
N TRP A 62 3.66 -11.45 10.84
CA TRP A 62 3.57 -11.96 12.20
C TRP A 62 3.39 -10.81 13.20
N PRO A 63 2.15 -10.37 13.46
CA PRO A 63 1.86 -9.26 14.36
C PRO A 63 2.43 -9.46 15.78
N GLU A 64 2.47 -10.70 16.26
CA GLU A 64 2.98 -11.06 17.59
C GLU A 64 4.48 -10.79 17.76
N TYR A 65 5.25 -10.84 16.67
CA TYR A 65 6.67 -10.48 16.63
C TYR A 65 6.91 -9.06 16.09
N ARG A 66 5.85 -8.25 15.93
CA ARG A 66 5.89 -6.94 15.24
C ARG A 66 6.53 -6.99 13.84
N ALA A 67 6.46 -8.15 13.19
CA ALA A 67 6.94 -8.36 11.84
C ALA A 67 5.80 -8.13 10.84
N ILE A 68 5.50 -6.85 10.61
CA ILE A 68 4.38 -6.41 9.74
C ILE A 68 4.85 -5.67 8.49
N ILE A 69 6.17 -5.43 8.36
CA ILE A 69 6.72 -4.72 7.21
C ILE A 69 6.88 -5.70 6.05
N TYR A 70 6.36 -5.32 4.89
CA TYR A 70 6.69 -5.93 3.61
C TYR A 70 7.69 -5.04 2.89
N ASP A 71 8.93 -5.51 2.78
CA ASP A 71 9.98 -4.88 2.00
C ASP A 71 9.75 -5.19 0.51
N ILE A 72 9.32 -4.19 -0.25
CA ILE A 72 9.20 -4.32 -1.70
C ILE A 72 10.51 -3.94 -2.37
N LYS A 73 11.14 -4.92 -3.02
CA LYS A 73 12.30 -4.72 -3.88
C LYS A 73 11.84 -4.72 -5.34
N ALA A 74 11.73 -3.52 -5.92
CA ALA A 74 11.53 -3.33 -7.35
C ALA A 74 12.56 -4.16 -8.15
N SER A 75 12.04 -5.06 -8.99
CA SER A 75 12.81 -5.76 -10.01
C SER A 75 12.11 -5.52 -11.34
N SER A 76 12.85 -5.52 -12.46
CA SER A 76 12.27 -5.22 -13.78
C SER A 76 11.05 -6.08 -14.14
N SER A 77 10.96 -7.31 -13.63
CA SER A 77 9.78 -8.18 -13.83
C SER A 77 8.61 -7.86 -12.89
N ASN A 78 8.91 -7.43 -11.65
CA ASN A 78 7.88 -7.11 -10.66
C ASN A 78 7.23 -5.76 -10.94
N ASP A 79 7.99 -4.80 -11.46
CA ASP A 79 7.52 -3.44 -11.78
C ASP A 79 6.36 -3.46 -12.80
N ASP A 80 6.50 -4.24 -13.87
CA ASP A 80 5.44 -4.37 -14.89
C ASP A 80 4.13 -4.93 -14.30
N ALA A 81 4.23 -5.91 -13.40
CA ALA A 81 3.08 -6.53 -12.77
C ALA A 81 2.38 -5.58 -11.78
N ILE A 82 3.17 -4.78 -11.06
CA ILE A 82 2.69 -3.74 -10.15
C ILE A 82 1.95 -2.65 -10.94
N HIS A 83 2.56 -2.12 -12.00
CA HIS A 83 1.97 -1.14 -12.90
C HIS A 83 0.68 -1.62 -13.56
N SER A 84 0.69 -2.85 -14.07
CA SER A 84 -0.48 -3.46 -14.70
C SER A 84 -1.63 -3.66 -13.72
N ASN A 85 -1.32 -4.08 -12.48
CA ASN A 85 -2.31 -4.24 -11.43
C ASN A 85 -2.99 -2.91 -11.09
N PHE A 86 -2.19 -1.86 -10.89
CA PHE A 86 -2.71 -0.53 -10.60
C PHE A 86 -3.66 -0.05 -11.70
N PHE A 87 -3.22 -0.10 -12.95
CA PHE A 87 -4.04 0.31 -14.09
C PHE A 87 -5.36 -0.47 -14.15
N SER A 88 -5.32 -1.78 -13.91
CA SER A 88 -6.52 -2.62 -13.88
C SER A 88 -7.49 -2.22 -12.76
N GLN A 89 -7.00 -1.98 -11.54
CA GLN A 89 -7.83 -1.61 -10.39
C GLN A 89 -8.43 -0.20 -10.46
N ILE A 90 -7.71 0.73 -11.09
CA ILE A 90 -8.26 2.07 -11.35
C ILE A 90 -9.35 1.99 -12.42
N ASN A 91 -9.10 1.34 -13.55
CA ASN A 91 -10.04 1.32 -14.68
C ASN A 91 -11.30 0.50 -14.42
N ASN A 92 -11.22 -0.55 -13.60
CA ASN A 92 -12.40 -1.34 -13.25
C ASN A 92 -13.23 -0.71 -12.11
N GLY A 93 -12.84 0.45 -11.58
CA GLY A 93 -13.55 1.16 -10.53
C GLY A 93 -13.40 0.55 -9.13
N SER A 94 -12.39 -0.30 -8.89
CA SER A 94 -12.16 -0.91 -7.55
C SER A 94 -11.61 0.09 -6.53
N VAL A 95 -11.09 1.23 -6.98
CA VAL A 95 -10.48 2.26 -6.13
C VAL A 95 -11.34 3.52 -6.13
N SER A 96 -11.68 4.00 -4.93
CA SER A 96 -12.41 5.26 -4.73
C SER A 96 -11.52 6.27 -4.00
N PHE A 97 -11.42 7.48 -4.55
CA PHE A 97 -10.62 8.56 -3.99
C PHE A 97 -11.46 9.57 -3.22
N LEU A 98 -10.82 10.27 -2.28
CA LEU A 98 -11.44 11.42 -1.62
C LEU A 98 -11.75 12.52 -2.65
N ALA A 99 -12.82 13.27 -2.38
CA ALA A 99 -13.22 14.39 -3.23
C ALA A 99 -12.12 15.46 -3.31
N ASN A 100 -12.13 16.24 -4.39
CA ASN A 100 -11.18 17.33 -4.58
C ASN A 100 -11.22 18.31 -3.39
N GLU A 101 -10.04 18.74 -2.94
CA GLU A 101 -9.86 19.62 -1.78
C GLU A 101 -10.70 20.90 -1.85
N ARG A 102 -10.89 21.47 -3.05
CA ARG A 102 -11.62 22.73 -3.26
C ARG A 102 -13.11 22.54 -2.94
N VAL A 103 -13.69 21.48 -3.47
CA VAL A 103 -15.10 21.11 -3.23
C VAL A 103 -15.36 20.89 -1.75
N VAL A 104 -14.44 20.21 -1.06
CA VAL A 104 -14.57 19.90 0.37
C VAL A 104 -14.39 21.14 1.22
N LYS A 105 -13.44 22.00 0.88
CA LYS A 105 -13.24 23.29 1.54
C LYS A 105 -14.48 24.17 1.44
N ASP A 106 -15.08 24.28 0.26
CA ASP A 106 -16.29 25.08 0.05
C ASP A 106 -17.46 24.54 0.88
N LYS A 107 -17.69 23.21 0.84
CA LYS A 107 -18.70 22.55 1.68
C LYS A 107 -18.45 22.77 3.16
N LEU A 108 -17.21 22.66 3.62
CA LEU A 108 -16.85 22.87 5.02
C LEU A 108 -17.17 24.29 5.47
N LEU A 109 -16.83 25.31 4.66
CA LEU A 109 -17.09 26.71 4.96
C LEU A 109 -18.57 27.09 4.92
N GLN A 110 -19.41 26.31 4.23
CA GLN A 110 -20.87 26.47 4.29
C GLN A 110 -21.43 26.01 5.65
N THR A 111 -20.76 25.10 6.37
CA THR A 111 -21.24 24.60 7.66
C THR A 111 -20.94 25.56 8.82
N LYS A 112 -21.84 25.59 9.82
CA LYS A 112 -21.60 26.35 11.08
C LYS A 112 -20.35 25.87 11.81
N LYS A 113 -20.06 24.57 11.79
CA LYS A 113 -18.88 23.97 12.42
C LYS A 113 -17.60 24.43 11.72
N GLY A 114 -17.53 24.34 10.39
CA GLY A 114 -16.36 24.75 9.62
C GLY A 114 -16.05 26.24 9.74
N LYS A 115 -17.07 27.10 9.84
CA LYS A 115 -16.88 28.54 10.11
C LYS A 115 -16.25 28.82 11.48
N LYS A 116 -16.56 28.01 12.50
CA LYS A 116 -16.03 28.15 13.87
C LYS A 116 -14.67 27.48 14.09
N MET A 117 -14.22 26.61 13.17
CA MET A 117 -12.91 25.96 13.30
C MET A 117 -11.76 26.97 13.24
N SER A 118 -10.72 26.72 14.03
CA SER A 118 -9.46 27.43 13.90
C SER A 118 -8.82 27.14 12.52
N LEU A 119 -7.89 27.99 12.10
CA LEU A 119 -7.12 27.75 10.87
C LEU A 119 -6.34 26.43 10.95
N TYR A 120 -5.82 26.10 12.12
CA TYR A 120 -5.09 24.86 12.36
C TYR A 120 -6.00 23.63 12.20
N ASP A 121 -7.13 23.59 12.90
CA ASP A 121 -8.05 22.45 12.83
C ASP A 121 -8.62 22.24 11.43
N ARG A 122 -8.89 23.36 10.73
CA ARG A 122 -9.33 23.32 9.34
C ARG A 122 -8.27 22.72 8.43
N ARG A 123 -6.99 23.08 8.65
CA ARG A 123 -5.88 22.52 7.87
C ARG A 123 -5.73 21.03 8.13
N VAL A 124 -5.78 20.61 9.40
CA VAL A 124 -5.72 19.19 9.77
C VAL A 124 -6.85 18.40 9.11
N PHE A 125 -8.07 18.94 9.09
CA PHE A 125 -9.21 18.32 8.44
C PHE A 125 -9.06 18.22 6.91
N LEU A 126 -8.52 19.26 6.26
CA LEU A 126 -8.38 19.29 4.81
C LEU A 126 -7.17 18.49 4.29
N LEU A 127 -6.19 18.21 5.15
CA LEU A 127 -4.93 17.57 4.78
C LEU A 127 -5.10 16.27 3.97
N PRO A 128 -5.99 15.31 4.32
CA PRO A 128 -6.18 14.10 3.51
C PRO A 128 -6.70 14.38 2.08
N TYR A 129 -7.55 15.39 1.93
CA TYR A 129 -8.11 15.79 0.63
C TYR A 129 -7.06 16.52 -0.22
N GLU A 130 -6.20 17.31 0.42
CA GLU A 130 -5.06 17.97 -0.24
C GLU A 130 -4.05 16.93 -0.72
N MET A 131 -3.73 15.93 0.12
CA MET A 131 -2.85 14.84 -0.26
C MET A 131 -3.43 13.99 -1.41
N THR A 132 -4.75 13.78 -1.44
CA THR A 132 -5.42 13.11 -2.55
C THR A 132 -5.38 13.95 -3.83
N SER A 133 -5.55 15.26 -3.72
CA SER A 133 -5.47 16.17 -4.88
C SER A 133 -4.05 16.18 -5.47
N ARG A 134 -3.01 16.22 -4.62
CA ARG A 134 -1.61 16.08 -5.05
C ARG A 134 -1.33 14.73 -5.70
N LEU A 135 -1.89 13.64 -5.18
CA LEU A 135 -1.80 12.32 -5.82
C LEU A 135 -2.40 12.36 -7.24
N MET A 136 -3.52 13.05 -7.45
CA MET A 136 -4.09 13.20 -8.80
C MET A 136 -3.17 13.99 -9.73
N ASP A 137 -2.51 15.04 -9.23
CA ASP A 137 -1.52 15.79 -9.99
C ASP A 137 -0.31 14.91 -10.37
N GLU A 138 0.15 14.05 -9.46
CA GLU A 138 1.20 13.05 -9.74
C GLU A 138 0.76 12.10 -10.85
N LEU A 139 -0.46 11.53 -10.76
CA LEU A 139 -1.01 10.60 -11.75
C LEU A 139 -1.12 11.23 -13.14
N ASN A 140 -1.61 12.48 -13.22
CA ASN A 140 -1.72 13.21 -14.47
C ASN A 140 -0.35 13.55 -15.09
N ASN A 141 0.70 13.57 -14.28
CA ASN A 141 2.07 13.79 -14.72
C ASN A 141 2.76 12.49 -15.20
N LEU A 142 2.08 11.35 -15.25
CA LEU A 142 2.66 10.08 -15.72
C LEU A 142 2.30 9.81 -17.18
N ARG A 143 3.24 9.22 -17.90
CA ARG A 143 3.04 8.68 -19.25
C ARG A 143 3.56 7.26 -19.34
N LEU A 144 2.84 6.43 -20.09
CA LEU A 144 3.31 5.09 -20.45
C LEU A 144 4.24 5.19 -21.64
N LYS A 145 5.43 4.61 -21.51
CA LYS A 145 6.40 4.49 -22.60
C LYS A 145 6.56 3.02 -22.99
N PRO A 146 6.33 2.66 -24.26
CA PRO A 146 6.61 1.31 -24.74
C PRO A 146 8.12 1.06 -24.65
N THR A 147 8.50 -0.09 -24.10
CA THR A 147 9.92 -0.47 -23.91
C THR A 147 10.50 -1.22 -25.12
N GLY A 148 9.69 -1.49 -26.15
CA GLY A 148 10.10 -2.25 -27.34
C GLY A 148 10.02 -3.77 -27.16
N VAL A 149 9.82 -4.26 -25.94
CA VAL A 149 9.50 -5.66 -25.62
C VAL A 149 7.98 -5.81 -25.52
N GLN A 150 7.41 -6.87 -26.12
CA GLN A 150 5.97 -7.10 -26.07
C GLN A 150 5.47 -7.14 -24.61
N ASN A 151 4.38 -6.41 -24.35
CA ASN A 151 3.71 -6.33 -23.05
C ASN A 151 4.47 -5.66 -21.89
N GLN A 152 5.60 -5.00 -22.15
CA GLN A 152 6.33 -4.24 -21.12
C GLN A 152 6.15 -2.73 -21.30
N PHE A 153 5.61 -2.06 -20.27
CA PHE A 153 5.38 -0.61 -20.28
C PHE A 153 6.11 0.03 -19.13
N LYS A 154 6.94 1.04 -19.44
CA LYS A 154 7.61 1.83 -18.41
C LYS A 154 6.79 3.06 -18.08
N VAL A 155 6.59 3.31 -16.79
CA VAL A 155 5.99 4.56 -16.32
C VAL A 155 7.08 5.64 -16.26
N GLU A 156 6.94 6.68 -17.08
CA GLU A 156 7.81 7.86 -17.07
C GLU A 156 7.06 9.10 -16.58
N ARG A 157 7.76 9.99 -15.89
CA ARG A 157 7.23 11.31 -15.52
C ARG A 157 7.34 12.26 -16.70
N ILE A 158 6.29 13.04 -16.95
CA ILE A 158 6.25 14.09 -17.99
C ILE A 158 7.13 15.26 -17.54
N SER A 159 6.87 15.80 -16.35
CA SER A 159 7.72 16.78 -15.69
C SER A 159 8.51 16.14 -14.53
N ARG A 160 9.78 16.53 -14.40
CA ARG A 160 10.63 16.14 -13.25
C ARG A 160 10.31 16.92 -11.98
N SER A 161 9.58 18.04 -12.09
CA SER A 161 9.23 18.90 -10.95
C SER A 161 8.18 18.27 -10.02
N ILE A 162 7.39 17.33 -10.54
CA ILE A 162 6.39 16.59 -9.77
C ILE A 162 6.98 15.22 -9.46
N GLU A 163 7.09 14.90 -8.17
CA GLU A 163 7.59 13.61 -7.67
C GLU A 163 6.54 12.50 -7.91
N LYS A 164 6.90 11.24 -7.64
CA LYS A 164 5.99 10.09 -7.85
C LYS A 164 5.79 9.25 -6.59
N ASP A 165 6.08 9.84 -5.42
CA ASP A 165 6.17 9.08 -4.17
C ASP A 165 4.80 8.68 -3.63
N ARG A 166 3.75 9.49 -3.86
CA ARG A 166 2.38 9.13 -3.46
C ARG A 166 1.82 8.10 -4.42
N PHE A 167 2.08 8.27 -5.71
CA PHE A 167 1.74 7.29 -6.72
C PHE A 167 2.36 5.92 -6.41
N SER A 168 3.68 5.84 -6.23
CA SER A 168 4.36 4.56 -5.95
C SER A 168 3.85 3.92 -4.65
N SER A 169 3.66 4.72 -3.60
CA SER A 169 3.09 4.23 -2.33
C SER A 169 1.71 3.59 -2.51
N LEU A 170 0.82 4.23 -3.29
CA LEU A 170 -0.51 3.69 -3.58
C LEU A 170 -0.42 2.41 -4.42
N GLU A 171 0.47 2.41 -5.40
CA GLU A 171 0.67 1.29 -6.31
C GLU A 171 1.09 0.02 -5.58
N TYR A 172 2.09 0.15 -4.71
CA TYR A 172 2.58 -0.94 -3.88
C TYR A 172 1.51 -1.44 -2.91
N ALA A 173 0.72 -0.54 -2.33
CA ALA A 173 -0.39 -0.92 -1.46
C ALA A 173 -1.45 -1.75 -2.21
N LEU A 174 -1.87 -1.32 -3.41
CA LEU A 174 -2.84 -2.04 -4.23
C LEU A 174 -2.31 -3.39 -4.72
N TYR A 175 -1.01 -3.48 -4.98
CA TYR A 175 -0.36 -4.75 -5.33
C TYR A 175 -0.45 -5.77 -4.19
N ARG A 176 -0.20 -5.34 -2.94
CA ARG A 176 -0.31 -6.22 -1.78
C ARG A 176 -1.75 -6.58 -1.44
N ILE A 177 -2.70 -5.66 -1.64
CA ILE A 177 -4.14 -5.98 -1.53
C ILE A 177 -4.51 -7.11 -2.50
N LYS A 178 -4.12 -6.99 -3.78
CA LYS A 178 -4.36 -8.04 -4.78
C LYS A 178 -3.75 -9.38 -4.37
N TYR A 179 -2.52 -9.38 -3.84
CA TYR A 179 -1.88 -10.61 -3.37
C TYR A 179 -2.76 -11.35 -2.35
N TYR A 180 -3.37 -10.62 -1.39
CA TYR A 180 -4.28 -11.22 -0.42
C TYR A 180 -5.61 -11.68 -1.02
N GLU A 181 -6.17 -10.92 -1.97
CA GLU A 181 -7.37 -11.31 -2.69
C GLU A 181 -7.17 -12.61 -3.48
N ASP A 182 -6.06 -12.71 -4.22
CA ASP A 182 -5.69 -13.90 -4.99
C ASP A 182 -5.53 -15.13 -4.09
N GLN A 183 -4.89 -14.96 -2.92
CA GLN A 183 -4.76 -16.03 -1.94
C GLN A 183 -6.13 -16.48 -1.38
N ALA A 184 -7.02 -15.53 -1.09
CA ALA A 184 -8.37 -15.84 -0.63
C ALA A 184 -9.19 -16.59 -1.71
N LEU A 185 -9.12 -16.14 -2.96
CA LEU A 185 -9.78 -16.79 -4.10
C LEU A 185 -9.24 -18.20 -4.35
N ARG A 186 -7.93 -18.41 -4.27
CA ARG A 186 -7.31 -19.75 -4.39
C ARG A 186 -7.80 -20.71 -3.30
N LYS A 187 -7.89 -20.23 -2.06
CA LYS A 187 -8.43 -21.03 -0.93
C LYS A 187 -9.92 -21.37 -1.13
N ALA A 188 -10.72 -20.41 -1.59
CA ALA A 188 -12.14 -20.64 -1.89
C ALA A 188 -12.33 -21.67 -3.02
N LYS A 189 -11.56 -21.59 -4.10
CA LYS A 189 -11.60 -22.57 -5.21
C LYS A 189 -11.26 -23.99 -4.73
N LYS A 190 -10.24 -24.16 -3.88
CA LYS A 190 -9.88 -25.47 -3.30
C LYS A 190 -11.02 -26.06 -2.45
N LYS A 191 -11.71 -25.22 -1.66
CA LYS A 191 -12.86 -25.66 -0.85
C LYS A 191 -14.02 -26.16 -1.71
N ASN A 192 -14.32 -25.45 -2.81
CA ASN A 192 -15.40 -25.83 -3.72
C ASN A 192 -15.10 -27.12 -4.48
N PHE A 193 -13.86 -27.31 -4.97
CA PHE A 193 -13.45 -28.56 -5.63
C PHE A 193 -13.54 -29.78 -4.69
N GLY A 194 -13.21 -29.61 -3.41
CA GLY A 194 -13.37 -30.67 -2.41
C GLY A 194 -14.81 -31.15 -2.25
N GLN A 195 -15.81 -30.26 -2.38
CA GLN A 195 -17.22 -30.62 -2.31
C GLN A 195 -17.72 -31.42 -3.52
N TYR A 196 -17.21 -31.15 -4.72
CA TYR A 196 -17.58 -31.92 -5.92
C TYR A 196 -16.97 -33.33 -5.94
N ALA A 197 -15.80 -33.53 -5.31
CA ALA A 197 -15.16 -34.84 -5.24
C ALA A 197 -15.95 -35.88 -4.42
N PHE A 198 -16.75 -35.44 -3.42
CA PHE A 198 -17.59 -36.34 -2.61
C PHE A 198 -18.91 -36.73 -3.29
N TYR A 199 -19.29 -36.09 -4.41
CA TYR A 199 -20.54 -36.40 -5.12
C TYR A 199 -20.40 -37.47 -6.23
N SER A 200 -19.20 -37.99 -6.49
CA SER A 200 -18.93 -38.90 -7.62
C SER A 200 -18.86 -40.39 -7.26
N ALA A 201 -19.30 -40.83 -6.08
CA ALA A 201 -19.26 -42.26 -5.74
C ALA A 201 -20.57 -42.75 -5.12
N LYS A 202 -21.61 -42.88 -5.95
CA LYS A 202 -22.70 -43.82 -5.68
C LYS A 202 -22.64 -44.94 -6.73
N LYS A 203 -21.98 -46.05 -6.35
CA LYS A 203 -21.97 -47.33 -7.07
C LYS A 203 -23.39 -47.65 -7.57
N ARG A 204 -23.53 -47.85 -8.88
CA ARG A 204 -24.66 -48.61 -9.45
C ARG A 204 -24.30 -50.10 -9.39
N GLY A 205 -25.32 -50.91 -9.11
CA GLY A 205 -25.28 -52.32 -8.73
C GLY A 205 -24.55 -53.23 -9.69
#